data_AF-A0A176RYP8-F1
#
_entry.id   AF-A0A176RYP8-F1
#
_cell.length_a   1.000
_cell.length_b   1.000
_cell.length_c   1.000
_cell.angle_alpha   90.00
_cell.angle_beta   90.00
_cell.angle_gamma   90.00
#
_symmetry.space_group_name_H-M   'P 1'
#
loop_
_entity.id
_entity.type
_entity.pdbx_description
1 polymer ?
#
loop_
_entity_poly.entity_id
_entity_poly.type
_entity_poly.pdbx_seq_one_letter_code
_entity_poly.pdbx_strand_id
1 'polypeptide(L)' 'MDQTEFQNDLNTFSDDDWRIIERLVFNLQKRIYKASQTGKLTKAKSLIRLLYGSSSAILVAIRQVTQDAQEQSR' A
#
# COMPACT_ATOMS: atom_id res chain seq x y z
N MET A 1 7.31 25.18 -5.70
CA MET A 1 7.11 23.73 -5.92
C MET A 1 5.62 23.54 -5.97
N ASP A 2 5.07 23.44 -7.17
CA ASP A 2 3.65 23.64 -7.45
C ASP A 2 2.88 22.34 -7.18
N GLN A 3 1.72 22.42 -6.53
CA GLN A 3 0.91 21.26 -6.14
C GLN A 3 0.42 20.42 -7.35
N THR A 4 0.48 21.00 -8.55
CA THR A 4 0.13 20.41 -9.84
C THR A 4 1.14 19.39 -10.35
N GLU A 5 2.41 19.45 -9.95
CA GLU A 5 3.43 18.48 -10.40
C GLU A 5 3.27 17.13 -9.69
N PHE A 6 2.86 17.13 -8.43
CA PHE A 6 2.69 15.90 -7.64
C PHE A 6 1.50 15.05 -8.10
N GLN A 7 0.46 15.70 -8.64
CA GLN A 7 -0.72 15.03 -9.21
C GLN A 7 -0.40 14.30 -10.52
N ASN A 8 0.56 14.80 -11.32
CA ASN A 8 0.90 14.23 -12.63
C ASN A 8 1.67 12.90 -12.52
N ASP A 9 2.51 12.71 -11.51
CA ASP A 9 3.28 11.47 -11.33
C ASP A 9 2.40 10.26 -10.95
N LEU A 10 1.32 10.48 -10.20
CA LEU A 10 0.41 9.41 -9.77
C LEU A 10 -0.55 8.96 -10.89
N ASN A 11 -0.82 9.83 -11.87
CA ASN A 11 -1.67 9.54 -13.04
C ASN A 11 -0.94 8.77 -14.15
N THR A 12 0.37 8.55 -14.01
CA THR A 12 1.17 7.81 -15.00
C THR A 12 0.97 6.28 -14.87
N PHE A 13 0.52 5.80 -13.71
CA PHE A 13 0.27 4.37 -13.48
C PHE A 13 -1.05 3.93 -14.11
N SER A 14 -0.98 2.88 -14.93
CA SER A 14 -2.17 2.24 -15.48
C SER A 14 -2.91 1.47 -14.38
N ASP A 15 -4.21 1.23 -14.57
CA ASP A 15 -5.01 0.42 -13.61
C ASP A 15 -4.43 -0.99 -13.39
N ASP A 16 -3.74 -1.55 -14.38
CA ASP A 16 -3.10 -2.86 -14.25
C ASP A 16 -1.84 -2.82 -13.37
N ASP A 17 -1.08 -1.73 -13.38
CA ASP A 17 0.04 -1.55 -12.47
C ASP A 17 -0.44 -1.48 -11.02
N TRP A 18 -1.55 -0.77 -10.77
CA TRP A 18 -2.17 -0.70 -9.45
C TRP A 18 -2.61 -2.08 -8.94
N ARG A 19 -3.21 -2.92 -9.79
CA ARG A 19 -3.58 -4.29 -9.43
C ARG A 19 -2.37 -5.13 -9.00
N ILE A 20 -1.21 -4.94 -9.63
CA ILE A 20 0.02 -5.65 -9.27
C ILE A 20 0.51 -5.18 -7.89
N ILE A 21 0.57 -3.87 -7.67
CA ILE A 21 1.03 -3.25 -6.42
C ILE A 21 0.12 -3.69 -5.25
N GLU A 22 -1.20 -3.60 -5.42
CA GLU A 22 -2.18 -4.03 -4.42
C GLU A 22 -2.06 -5.51 -4.10
N ARG A 23 -1.86 -6.36 -5.12
CA ARG A 23 -1.67 -7.80 -4.93
C ARG A 23 -0.39 -8.11 -4.15
N LEU A 24 0.70 -7.38 -4.39
CA LEU A 24 1.95 -7.53 -3.65
C LEU A 24 1.75 -7.17 -2.16
N VAL A 25 1.11 -6.02 -1.89
CA VAL A 25 0.79 -5.58 -0.53
C VAL A 25 -0.13 -6.58 0.18
N PHE A 26 -1.20 -7.04 -0.49
CA PHE A 26 -2.13 -8.02 0.05
C PHE A 26 -1.46 -9.35 0.39
N ASN A 27 -0.58 -9.85 -0.48
CA ASN A 27 0.16 -11.08 -0.22
C ASN A 27 1.08 -10.94 0.99
N LEU A 28 1.70 -9.78 1.19
CA LEU A 28 2.55 -9.52 2.33
C LEU A 28 1.73 -9.43 3.63
N GLN A 29 0.60 -8.73 3.61
CA GLN A 29 -0.37 -8.69 4.72
C GLN A 29 -0.87 -10.10 5.08
N LYS A 30 -1.22 -10.93 4.09
CA LYS A 30 -1.66 -12.32 4.29
C LYS A 30 -0.58 -13.18 4.94
N ARG A 31 0.69 -12.98 4.57
CA ARG A 31 1.84 -13.66 5.20
C ARG A 31 2.03 -13.22 6.65
N ILE A 32 1.84 -11.94 6.95
CA ILE A 32 1.86 -11.42 8.33
C ILE A 32 0.74 -12.07 9.15
N TYR A 33 -0.48 -12.10 8.62
CA TYR A 33 -1.63 -12.72 9.29
C TYR A 33 -1.37 -14.19 9.61
N LYS A 34 -0.90 -14.98 8.64
CA LYS A 34 -0.57 -16.39 8.85
C LYS A 34 0.56 -16.58 9.88
N ALA A 35 1.59 -15.74 9.84
CA ALA A 35 2.69 -15.80 10.81
C ALA A 35 2.19 -15.47 12.23
N SER A 36 1.32 -14.47 12.36
CA SER A 36 0.68 -14.08 13.63
C SER A 36 -0.19 -15.22 14.19
N GLN A 37 -1.06 -15.80 13.36
CA GLN A 37 -1.96 -16.89 13.77
C GLN A 37 -1.20 -18.15 14.22
N THR A 38 -0.06 -18.45 13.60
CA THR A 38 0.79 -19.60 13.99
C THR A 38 1.70 -19.33 15.18
N GLY A 39 1.60 -18.17 15.84
CA GLY A 39 2.44 -17.80 17.00
C GLY A 39 3.87 -17.42 16.64
N LYS A 40 4.20 -17.26 15.35
CA LYS A 40 5.56 -16.90 14.87
C LYS A 40 5.76 -15.38 14.90
N LEU A 41 5.74 -14.81 16.11
CA LEU A 41 5.75 -13.35 16.32
C LEU A 41 7.02 -12.65 15.79
N THR A 42 8.18 -13.29 15.90
CA THR A 42 9.44 -12.76 15.32
C THR A 42 9.37 -12.62 13.81
N LYS A 43 8.82 -13.65 13.14
CA LYS A 43 8.60 -13.64 11.69
C LYS A 43 7.56 -12.60 11.28
N ALA A 44 6.46 -12.48 12.02
CA ALA A 44 5.45 -11.45 11.79
C ALA A 44 6.06 -10.05 11.91
N LYS A 45 6.87 -9.78 12.95
CA LYS A 45 7.54 -8.49 13.15
C LYS A 45 8.50 -8.14 12.02
N SER A 46 9.28 -9.10 11.51
CA SER A 46 10.15 -8.87 10.35
C SER A 46 9.36 -8.57 9.07
N LEU A 47 8.25 -9.28 8.85
CA LEU A 47 7.37 -9.04 7.69
C LEU A 47 6.65 -7.68 7.78
N ILE A 48 6.26 -7.25 8.98
CA ILE A 48 5.69 -5.93 9.22
C ILE A 48 6.72 -4.84 8.90
N ARG A 49 7.97 -4.98 9.35
CA ARG A 49 9.05 -4.04 8.98
C ARG A 49 9.27 -3.97 7.47
N LEU A 50 9.23 -5.11 6.79
CA LEU A 50 9.31 -5.16 5.33
C LEU A 50 8.15 -4.43 4.66
N LEU A 51 6.92 -4.58 5.18
CA LEU A 51 5.75 -3.88 4.67
C LEU A 51 5.89 -2.36 4.83
N TYR A 52 6.31 -1.89 6.01
CA TYR A 52 6.52 -0.46 6.26
C TYR A 52 7.61 0.17 5.39
N GLY A 53 8.65 -0.58 5.03
CA GLY A 53 9.72 -0.10 4.15
C GLY A 53 9.41 -0.18 2.66
N SER A 54 8.25 -0.70 2.26
CA SER A 54 7.92 -0.92 0.85
C SER A 54 7.28 0.30 0.20
N SER A 55 7.86 0.78 -0.90
CA SER A 55 7.27 1.85 -1.72
C SER A 55 5.86 1.50 -2.22
N SER A 56 5.61 0.21 -2.51
CA SER A 56 4.28 -0.28 -2.89
C SER A 56 3.23 -0.09 -1.80
N ALA A 57 3.62 -0.23 -0.53
CA ALA A 57 2.70 -0.02 0.59
C ALA A 57 2.37 1.47 0.78
N ILE A 58 3.36 2.35 0.56
CA ILE A 58 3.17 3.80 0.59
C ILE A 58 2.22 4.26 -0.52
N LEU A 59 2.42 3.78 -1.75
CA LEU A 59 1.57 4.12 -2.89
C LEU A 59 0.10 3.73 -2.67
N VAL A 60 -0.15 2.53 -2.15
CA VAL A 60 -1.51 2.08 -1.80
C VAL A 60 -2.13 2.96 -0.70
N ALA A 61 -1.35 3.33 0.32
CA ALA A 61 -1.83 4.22 1.38
C ALA A 61 -2.21 5.61 0.87
N ILE A 62 -1.39 6.21 -0.01
CA ILE A 62 -1.68 7.50 -0.63
C ILE A 62 -2.95 7.43 -1.49
N ARG A 63 -3.10 6.37 -2.29
CA ARG A 63 -4.30 6.16 -3.12
C ARG A 63 -5.56 6.06 -2.27
N GLN A 64 -5.52 5.29 -1.17
CA GLN A 64 -6.66 5.17 -0.25
C GLN A 64 -7.07 6.52 0.34
N VAL A 65 -6.11 7.29 0.87
CA VAL A 65 -6.39 8.63 1.45
C VAL A 65 -6.97 9.57 0.39
N THR A 66 -6.46 9.50 -0.84
CA THR A 66 -6.94 10.34 -1.95
C THR A 66 -8.38 9.97 -2.33
N GLN A 67 -8.70 8.68 -2.41
CA GLN A 67 -10.05 8.19 -2.69
C GLN A 67 -11.02 8.54 -1.56
N ASP A 68 -10.65 8.29 -0.31
CA ASP A 68 -11.48 8.60 0.86
C ASP A 68 -11.80 10.10 0.96
N ALA A 69 -10.82 10.97 0.66
CA ALA A 69 -11.03 12.42 0.65
C ALA A 69 -11.98 12.87 -0.47
N GLN A 70 -11.96 12.21 -1.63
CA GLN A 70 -12.88 12.45 -2.74
C GLN A 70 -14.30 11.95 -2.44
N GLU A 71 -14.45 10.89 -1.65
CA GLU A 71 -15.76 10.38 -1.23
C GLU A 71 -16.41 11.26 -0.15
N GLN A 72 -15.63 11.78 0.81
CA GLN A 72 -16.14 12.65 1.89
C GLN A 72 -16.62 14.03 1.43
N SER A 73 -16.23 14.45 0.23
CA SER A 73 -16.60 15.74 -0.36
C SER A 73 -17.84 15.67 -1.27
N ARG A 74 -18.47 14.50 -1.38
CA ARG A 74 -19.76 14.28 -2.06
C ARG A 74 -20.92 14.22 -1.06
#